data_AF-A0A7G9GI69-F1
#
_entry.id   AF-A0A7G9GI69-F1
#
_cell.length_a   1.000
_cell.length_b   1.000
_cell.length_c   1.000
_cell.angle_alpha   90.00
_cell.angle_beta   90.00
_cell.angle_gamma   90.00
#
_symmetry.space_group_name_H-M   'P 1'
#
loop_
_entity.id
_entity.type
_entity.pdbx_description
1 polymer ?
#
loop_
_entity_poly.entity_id
_entity_poly.type
_entity_poly.pdbx_seq_one_letter_code
_entity_poly.pdbx_strand_id
1 'polypeptide(L)'
;MISPLVEAGAVSAALLTEKGNIYVGVCIDAACSLGMCAESNAIANMITNGESHIAKIVAVMPDGKTGIPCGACREFLMQLDASAGQIEILCGYETKKVVQLKMLIPDWWHTKTLNME
;
A
#
# COMPACT_ATOMS: atom_id res chain seq x y z
N MET A 1 -0.68 19.70 -9.38
CA MET A 1 -1.93 20.39 -9.02
C MET A 1 -2.98 20.09 -10.06
N ILE A 2 -4.13 19.54 -9.67
CA ILE A 2 -5.25 19.22 -10.57
C ILE A 2 -6.29 20.35 -10.55
N SER A 3 -6.53 20.93 -9.37
CA SER A 3 -7.38 22.10 -9.16
C SER A 3 -6.92 22.88 -7.91
N PRO A 4 -7.50 24.04 -7.59
CA PRO A 4 -7.18 24.77 -6.36
C PRO A 4 -7.45 24.00 -5.05
N LEU A 5 -8.22 22.91 -5.11
CA LEU A 5 -8.60 22.09 -3.95
C LEU A 5 -8.02 20.67 -4.00
N VAL A 6 -7.34 20.30 -5.10
CA VAL A 6 -6.86 18.93 -5.34
C VAL A 6 -5.45 18.94 -5.91
N GLU A 7 -4.57 18.22 -5.23
CA GLU A 7 -3.23 17.89 -5.67
C GLU A 7 -3.09 16.38 -5.84
N ALA A 8 -2.15 15.96 -6.70
CA ALA A 8 -1.91 14.55 -6.94
C ALA A 8 -0.45 14.33 -7.34
N GLY A 9 0.06 13.13 -7.03
CA GLY A 9 1.38 12.69 -7.49
C GLY A 9 2.57 13.08 -6.62
N ALA A 10 2.35 13.64 -5.43
CA ALA A 10 3.46 13.90 -4.50
C ALA A 10 4.08 12.60 -3.97
N VAL A 11 3.24 11.61 -3.65
CA VAL A 11 3.65 10.23 -3.32
C VAL A 11 3.15 9.30 -4.42
N SER A 12 3.96 8.33 -4.81
CA SER A 12 3.59 7.28 -5.75
C SER A 12 3.76 5.91 -5.11
N ALA A 13 3.02 4.92 -5.59
CA ALA A 13 3.18 3.54 -5.14
C ALA A 13 3.11 2.58 -6.33
N ALA A 14 3.85 1.49 -6.21
CA ALA A 14 3.80 0.35 -7.12
C ALA A 14 3.68 -0.92 -6.30
N LEU A 15 2.77 -1.80 -6.72
CA LEU A 15 2.62 -3.13 -6.15
C LEU A 15 2.84 -4.19 -7.22
N LEU A 16 3.38 -5.33 -6.80
CA LEU A 16 3.57 -6.54 -7.59
C LEU A 16 2.59 -7.59 -7.06
N THR A 17 1.79 -8.18 -7.93
CA THR A 17 0.89 -9.28 -7.57
C THR A 17 1.59 -10.63 -7.62
N GLU A 18 1.00 -11.64 -6.99
CA GLU A 18 1.46 -13.03 -7.06
C GLU A 18 1.50 -13.58 -8.51
N LYS A 19 0.73 -13.00 -9.43
CA LYS A 19 0.73 -13.36 -10.86
C LYS A 19 1.84 -12.65 -11.64
N GLY A 20 2.62 -11.79 -11.00
CA GLY A 20 3.72 -11.04 -11.62
C GLY A 20 3.30 -9.73 -12.29
N ASN A 21 2.05 -9.29 -12.12
CA ASN A 21 1.56 -8.03 -12.68
C ASN A 21 1.89 -6.85 -11.77
N ILE A 22 2.17 -5.69 -12.37
CA ILE A 22 2.49 -4.47 -11.65
C ILE A 22 1.35 -3.47 -11.80
N TYR A 23 0.86 -2.96 -10.66
CA TYR A 23 -0.13 -1.90 -10.60
C TYR A 23 0.43 -0.69 -9.87
N VAL A 24 0.10 0.48 -10.38
CA VAL A 24 0.62 1.75 -9.87
C VAL A 24 -0.51 2.67 -9.43
N GLY A 25 -0.20 3.54 -8.48
CA GLY A 25 -1.07 4.58 -7.98
C GLY A 25 -0.29 5.81 -7.53
N VAL A 26 -0.98 6.94 -7.47
CA VAL A 26 -0.45 8.21 -6.96
C VAL A 26 -1.34 8.69 -5.82
N CYS A 27 -0.81 9.48 -4.89
CA CYS A 27 -1.66 10.14 -3.91
C CYS A 27 -2.59 11.14 -4.61
N ILE A 28 -3.77 11.32 -4.03
CA ILE A 28 -4.71 12.38 -4.37
C ILE A 28 -5.03 13.08 -3.06
N ASP A 29 -4.54 14.30 -2.92
CA ASP A 29 -4.75 15.12 -1.74
C ASP A 29 -5.89 16.10 -2.03
N ALA A 30 -6.97 15.97 -1.28
CA ALA A 30 -8.14 16.84 -1.39
C ALA A 30 -8.26 17.75 -0.17
N ALA A 31 -8.96 18.87 -0.30
CA ALA A 31 -9.24 19.79 0.82
C ALA A 31 -10.17 19.21 1.92
N CYS A 32 -10.44 17.90 1.92
CA CYS A 32 -11.30 17.20 2.88
C CYS A 32 -10.84 15.75 3.04
N SER A 33 -11.59 14.94 3.82
CA SER A 33 -11.26 13.53 4.10
C SER A 33 -11.42 12.56 2.92
N LEU A 34 -11.61 13.07 1.69
CA LEU A 34 -11.67 12.28 0.46
C LEU A 34 -10.30 12.04 -0.16
N GLY A 35 -9.23 12.55 0.45
CA GLY A 35 -7.87 12.26 0.02
C GLY A 35 -7.54 10.77 0.11
N MET A 36 -6.68 10.30 -0.79
CA MET A 36 -6.27 8.91 -0.88
C MET A 36 -4.76 8.80 -1.03
N CYS A 37 -4.16 7.91 -0.25
CA CYS A 37 -2.75 7.57 -0.38
C CYS A 37 -2.48 6.80 -1.67
N ALA A 38 -1.22 6.84 -2.13
CA ALA A 38 -0.81 6.23 -3.38
C ALA A 38 -1.02 4.72 -3.41
N GLU A 39 -0.79 4.05 -2.28
CA GLU A 39 -0.96 2.62 -2.08
C GLU A 39 -2.42 2.22 -2.27
N SER A 40 -3.35 2.99 -1.70
CA SER A 40 -4.79 2.74 -1.84
C SER A 40 -5.24 2.86 -3.30
N ASN A 41 -4.70 3.82 -4.04
CA ASN A 41 -4.96 3.96 -5.48
C ASN A 41 -4.34 2.82 -6.30
N ALA A 42 -3.14 2.34 -5.94
CA ALA A 42 -2.53 1.19 -6.59
C ALA A 42 -3.35 -0.09 -6.35
N ILE A 43 -3.85 -0.28 -5.13
CA ILE A 43 -4.76 -1.37 -4.77
C ILE A 43 -6.06 -1.28 -5.57
N ALA A 44 -6.68 -0.10 -5.64
CA ALA A 44 -7.90 0.10 -6.44
C ALA A 44 -7.67 -0.26 -7.92
N ASN A 45 -6.53 0.15 -8.50
CA ASN A 45 -6.15 -0.20 -9.87
C ASN A 45 -5.95 -1.72 -10.06
N MET A 46 -5.33 -2.39 -9.09
CA MET A 46 -5.21 -3.86 -9.10
C MET A 46 -6.59 -4.54 -9.09
N ILE A 47 -7.49 -4.08 -8.22
CA ILE A 47 -8.84 -4.64 -8.06
C ILE A 47 -9.67 -4.45 -9.35
N THR A 48 -9.59 -3.29 -10.00
CA THR A 48 -10.32 -3.06 -11.27
C THR A 48 -9.83 -3.97 -12.40
N ASN A 49 -8.62 -4.52 -12.28
CA ASN A 49 -8.06 -5.53 -13.20
C ASN A 49 -8.29 -6.98 -12.73
N GLY A 50 -9.10 -7.19 -11.68
CA GLY A 50 -9.50 -8.53 -11.22
C GLY A 50 -8.44 -9.27 -10.39
N GLU A 51 -7.51 -8.54 -9.77
CA GLU A 51 -6.51 -9.09 -8.86
C GLU A 51 -6.67 -8.54 -7.44
N SER A 52 -6.29 -9.35 -6.45
CA SER A 52 -6.42 -9.01 -5.02
C SER A 52 -5.22 -9.43 -4.16
N HIS A 53 -4.30 -10.23 -4.70
CA HIS A 53 -3.19 -10.81 -3.95
C HIS A 53 -1.88 -10.10 -4.29
N ILE A 54 -1.28 -9.48 -3.28
CA ILE A 54 -0.08 -8.66 -3.42
C ILE A 54 1.11 -9.43 -2.86
N ALA A 55 2.19 -9.52 -3.63
CA ALA A 55 3.46 -10.07 -3.18
C ALA A 55 4.32 -8.98 -2.53
N LYS A 56 4.45 -7.83 -3.21
CA LYS A 56 5.35 -6.74 -2.81
C LYS A 56 4.73 -5.37 -3.07
N ILE A 57 5.11 -4.38 -2.29
CA ILE A 57 4.72 -2.98 -2.49
C ILE A 57 5.85 -2.02 -2.12
N VAL A 58 5.90 -0.89 -2.82
CA VAL A 58 6.77 0.24 -2.50
C VAL A 58 6.00 1.54 -2.63
N ALA A 59 6.20 2.45 -1.68
CA ALA A 59 5.81 3.85 -1.79
C ALA A 59 7.06 4.71 -2.03
N VAL A 60 6.96 5.72 -2.88
CA VAL A 60 8.03 6.64 -3.26
C VAL A 60 7.61 8.05 -2.93
N MET A 61 8.41 8.73 -2.10
CA MET A 61 8.21 10.08 -1.62
C MET A 61 8.68 11.13 -2.64
N PRO A 62 8.31 12.42 -2.49
CA PRO A 62 8.73 13.48 -3.42
C PRO A 62 10.25 13.63 -3.57
N ASP A 63 11.02 13.24 -2.56
CA ASP A 63 12.49 13.27 -2.57
C ASP A 63 13.12 12.03 -3.24
N GLY A 64 12.30 11.16 -3.84
CA GLY A 64 12.72 9.94 -4.51
C GLY A 64 13.05 8.77 -3.57
N LYS A 65 12.95 8.97 -2.25
CA LYS A 65 13.19 7.89 -1.27
C LYS A 65 11.95 7.05 -1.07
N THR A 66 12.17 5.85 -0.55
CA THR A 66 11.09 4.94 -0.18
C THR A 66 10.39 5.41 1.09
N GLY A 67 9.06 5.50 1.03
CA GLY A 67 8.20 5.78 2.17
C GLY A 67 7.71 4.50 2.84
N ILE A 68 7.40 4.59 4.14
CA ILE A 68 6.68 3.53 4.86
C ILE A 68 5.18 3.80 4.72
N PRO A 69 4.36 2.80 4.34
CA PRO A 69 2.92 3.00 4.22
C PRO A 69 2.27 3.55 5.48
N CYS A 70 1.31 4.45 5.32
CA CYS A 70 0.61 5.08 6.44
C CYS A 70 -0.25 4.05 7.21
N GLY A 71 -0.77 4.42 8.39
CA GLY A 71 -1.61 3.53 9.20
C GLY A 71 -2.83 2.99 8.45
N ALA A 72 -3.54 3.87 7.73
CA ALA A 72 -4.73 3.49 6.96
C ALA A 72 -4.39 2.51 5.82
N CYS A 73 -3.27 2.71 5.11
CA CYS A 73 -2.84 1.80 4.06
C CYS A 73 -2.40 0.44 4.62
N ARG A 74 -1.70 0.42 5.76
CA ARG A 74 -1.34 -0.85 6.43
C ARG A 74 -2.58 -1.64 6.83
N GLU A 75 -3.57 -0.97 7.39
CA GLU A 75 -4.84 -1.59 7.76
C GLU A 75 -5.58 -2.11 6.53
N PHE A 76 -5.65 -1.31 5.45
CA PHE A 76 -6.33 -1.74 4.23
C PHE A 76 -5.63 -2.94 3.58
N LEU A 77 -4.29 -2.94 3.50
CA LEU A 77 -3.52 -4.07 2.98
C LEU A 77 -3.79 -5.36 3.77
N MET A 78 -3.81 -5.31 5.11
CA MET A 78 -4.07 -6.48 5.95
C MET A 78 -5.44 -7.12 5.70
N GLN A 79 -6.42 -6.36 5.22
CA GLN A 79 -7.78 -6.84 4.96
C GLN A 79 -7.97 -7.47 3.58
N LEU A 80 -6.99 -7.37 2.68
CA LEU A 80 -7.13 -7.87 1.31
C LEU A 80 -7.10 -9.40 1.22
N ASP A 81 -6.35 -10.05 2.12
CA ASP A 81 -6.15 -11.50 2.10
C ASP A 81 -5.64 -12.01 3.46
N ALA A 82 -5.93 -13.28 3.80
CA ALA A 82 -5.45 -13.90 5.03
C ALA A 82 -3.92 -13.96 5.14
N SER A 83 -3.23 -14.04 3.99
CA SER A 83 -1.76 -14.04 3.90
C SER A 83 -1.15 -12.64 3.80
N ALA A 84 -1.95 -11.56 3.81
CA ALA A 84 -1.49 -10.18 3.59
C ALA A 84 -0.37 -9.74 4.54
N GLY A 85 -0.28 -10.31 5.75
CA GLY A 85 0.84 -10.07 6.67
C GLY A 85 2.21 -10.43 6.09
N GLN A 86 2.28 -11.24 5.04
CA GLN A 86 3.50 -11.65 4.33
C GLN A 86 3.95 -10.66 3.25
N ILE A 87 3.11 -9.69 2.86
CA ILE A 87 3.43 -8.67 1.86
C ILE A 87 4.77 -8.01 2.19
N GLU A 88 5.69 -8.01 1.23
CA GLU A 88 7.00 -7.38 1.37
C GLU A 88 6.92 -5.89 1.04
N ILE A 89 7.41 -5.05 1.95
CA ILE A 89 7.43 -3.59 1.83
C ILE A 89 8.87 -3.13 1.74
N LEU A 90 9.22 -2.46 0.64
CA LEU A 90 10.54 -1.86 0.47
C LEU A 90 10.61 -0.55 1.28
N CYS A 91 11.37 -0.54 2.36
CA CYS A 91 11.55 0.61 3.26
C CYS A 91 12.84 1.41 2.99
N GLY A 92 13.76 0.86 2.20
CA GLY A 92 14.99 1.54 1.82
C GLY A 92 15.48 1.05 0.46
N TYR A 93 15.41 1.90 -0.57
CA TYR A 93 15.87 1.53 -1.91
C TYR A 93 17.37 1.22 -1.95
N GLU A 94 18.20 2.13 -1.45
CA GLU A 94 19.67 2.01 -1.46
C GLU A 94 20.16 0.84 -0.59
N THR A 95 19.55 0.68 0.59
CA THR A 95 19.89 -0.39 1.54
C THR A 95 19.24 -1.71 1.20
N LYS A 96 18.32 -1.73 0.23
CA LYS A 96 17.42 -2.85 -0.08
C LYS A 96 16.69 -3.38 1.16
N LYS A 97 16.42 -2.51 2.13
CA LYS A 97 15.75 -2.90 3.36
C LYS A 97 14.29 -3.21 3.05
N VAL A 98 13.91 -4.46 3.27
CA VAL A 98 12.55 -4.96 3.12
C VAL A 98 12.03 -5.43 4.48
N VAL A 99 10.75 -5.17 4.75
CA VAL A 99 10.04 -5.69 5.92
C VAL A 99 8.73 -6.33 5.49
N GLN A 100 8.23 -7.30 6.24
CA GLN A 100 6.89 -7.83 6.03
C GLN A 100 5.84 -6.94 6.70
N LEU A 101 4.65 -6.84 6.10
CA LEU A 101 3.56 -6.01 6.62
C LEU A 101 3.23 -6.31 8.08
N LYS A 102 3.21 -7.59 8.49
CA LYS A 102 2.97 -8.00 9.88
C LYS A 102 3.95 -7.40 10.90
N MET A 103 5.16 -7.05 10.46
CA MET A 103 6.16 -6.39 11.33
C MET A 103 5.84 -4.92 11.57
N LEU A 104 5.04 -4.29 10.70
CA LEU A 104 4.61 -2.90 10.82
C LEU A 104 3.26 -2.75 11.54
N ILE A 105 2.51 -3.83 11.71
CA ILE A 105 1.24 -3.89 12.44
C ILE A 105 1.19 -5.17 13.29
N PRO A 106 2.06 -5.28 14.31
CA PRO A 106 2.08 -6.45 15.18
C PRO A 106 0.72 -6.62 15.88
N ASP A 107 0.35 -7.87 16.17
CA ASP A 107 -0.89 -8.23 16.86
C ASP A 107 -2.16 -7.67 16.20
N TRP A 108 -2.19 -7.64 14.86
CA TRP A 108 -3.34 -7.17 14.11
C TRP A 108 -4.63 -7.87 14.56
N TRP A 109 -5.66 -7.07 14.86
CA TRP A 109 -6.81 -7.48 15.67
C TRP A 109 -7.57 -8.70 15.12
N HIS A 110 -7.60 -8.89 13.80
CA HIS A 110 -8.31 -10.01 13.16
C HIS A 110 -7.51 -11.32 13.15
N THR A 111 -6.22 -11.31 13.47
CA THR A 111 -5.40 -12.54 13.57
C THR A 111 -5.95 -13.54 14.59
N LYS A 112 -6.65 -13.06 15.62
CA LYS A 112 -7.32 -13.90 16.61
C LYS A 112 -8.57 -14.60 16.07
N THR A 113 -9.21 -14.04 15.04
CA THR A 113 -10.43 -14.58 14.44
C THR A 113 -10.12 -15.64 13.37
N LEU A 114 -9.01 -15.50 12.64
CA LEU A 114 -8.55 -16.50 11.65
C LEU A 114 -8.04 -17.80 12.29
N ASN A 115 -7.56 -17.75 13.54
CA ASN A 115 -7.08 -18.92 14.28
C ASN A 115 -8.18 -19.61 15.14
N MET A 116 -9.46 -19.25 14.92
CA MET A 116 -10.62 -19.84 15.60
C MET A 116 -11.39 -20.85 14.74
N GLU A 117 -10.75 -21.39 13.69
CA GLU A 117 -11.24 -22.56 12.94
C GLU A 117 -10.55 -23.85 13.40
#